data_AF-A0A553ZSU8-F1
#
_entry.id   AF-A0A553ZSU8-F1
#
_cell.length_a   1.000
_cell.length_b   1.000
_cell.length_c   1.000
_cell.angle_alpha   90.00
_cell.angle_beta   90.00
_cell.angle_gamma   90.00
#
_symmetry.space_group_name_H-M   'P 1'
#
loop_
_entity.id
_entity.type
_entity.pdbx_description
1 polymer ?
#
loop_
_entity_poly.entity_id
_entity_poly.type
_entity_poly.pdbx_seq_one_letter_code
_entity_poly.pdbx_strand_id
1 'polypeptide(L)'
;MAAFSTSSLAAQSLRFGYETSQTDSQHIAAKKFNDLLQERTKGELKLKLFPDSTLGNAQAMISGVRGGTIDMEMSGSNNFAGLSPVMN
;
A
#
# COMPACT_ATOMS: atom_id res chain seq x y z
N MET A 1 28.16 31.86 -11.69
CA MET A 1 26.72 31.57 -11.76
C MET A 1 26.53 30.11 -11.36
N ALA A 2 26.11 29.84 -10.12
CA ALA A 2 25.90 28.46 -9.66
C ALA A 2 24.52 28.00 -10.13
N ALA A 3 24.48 26.92 -10.92
CA ALA A 3 23.24 26.30 -11.35
C ALA A 3 22.65 25.50 -10.18
N PHE A 4 21.47 25.88 -9.70
CA PHE A 4 20.68 25.05 -8.80
C PHE A 4 20.06 23.91 -9.64
N SER A 5 20.54 22.68 -9.45
CA SER A 5 19.86 21.49 -9.97
C SER A 5 18.54 21.30 -9.23
N THR A 6 17.42 21.57 -9.90
CA THR A 6 16.12 21.07 -9.47
C THR A 6 16.09 19.56 -9.71
N SER A 7 16.33 18.75 -8.68
CA SER A 7 16.03 17.32 -8.76
C SER A 7 14.53 17.16 -8.95
N SER A 8 14.10 16.68 -10.12
CA SER A 8 12.75 16.15 -10.28
C SER A 8 12.63 14.94 -9.35
N LEU A 9 11.95 15.11 -8.21
CA LEU A 9 11.66 13.99 -7.32
C LEU A 9 10.60 13.13 -8.03
N ALA A 10 11.03 12.06 -8.71
CA ALA A 10 10.10 11.12 -9.30
C ALA A 10 9.22 10.52 -8.20
N ALA A 11 7.89 10.58 -8.37
CA ALA A 11 6.94 10.09 -7.38
C ALA A 11 7.25 8.63 -6.99
N GLN A 12 7.56 8.38 -5.72
CA GLN A 12 7.81 7.05 -5.21
C GLN A 12 6.49 6.27 -5.19
N SER A 13 6.49 5.12 -5.85
CA SER A 13 5.30 4.27 -5.98
C SER A 13 5.36 3.14 -4.95
N LEU A 14 4.46 3.18 -3.98
CA LEU A 14 4.32 2.15 -2.93
C LEU A 14 3.36 1.06 -3.41
N ARG A 15 3.76 -0.20 -3.31
CA ARG A 15 2.96 -1.36 -3.68
C ARG A 15 1.99 -1.68 -2.55
N PHE A 16 0.70 -1.55 -2.84
CA PHE A 16 -0.37 -1.74 -1.86
C PHE A 16 -1.28 -2.91 -2.28
N GLY A 17 -1.22 -4.01 -1.53
CA GLY A 17 -1.97 -5.24 -1.81
C GLY A 17 -3.16 -5.46 -0.88
N TYR A 18 -4.22 -6.08 -1.40
CA TYR A 18 -5.38 -6.54 -0.64
C TYR A 18 -6.11 -7.66 -1.39
N GLU A 19 -6.81 -8.53 -0.67
CA GLU A 19 -7.41 -9.74 -1.25
C GLU A 19 -8.71 -9.48 -2.03
N THR A 20 -9.45 -8.44 -1.63
CA THR A 20 -10.80 -8.17 -2.13
C THR A 20 -10.81 -7.68 -3.56
N SER A 21 -11.96 -7.83 -4.21
CA SER A 21 -12.16 -7.37 -5.58
C SER A 21 -12.27 -5.86 -5.70
N GLN A 22 -12.22 -5.39 -6.95
CA GLN A 22 -12.33 -3.96 -7.27
C GLN A 22 -13.71 -3.34 -6.99
N THR A 23 -14.73 -4.16 -6.72
CA THR A 23 -16.06 -3.69 -6.32
C THR A 23 -16.22 -3.61 -4.81
N ASP A 24 -15.25 -4.10 -4.03
CA ASP A 24 -15.30 -4.08 -2.58
C ASP A 24 -15.01 -2.69 -2.00
N SER A 25 -15.58 -2.45 -0.82
CA SER A 25 -15.30 -1.28 0.03
C SER A 25 -13.81 -1.04 0.26
N GLN A 26 -13.00 -2.09 0.42
CA GLN A 26 -11.55 -2.00 0.60
C GLN A 26 -10.87 -1.38 -0.63
N HIS A 27 -11.28 -1.78 -1.84
CA HIS A 27 -10.73 -1.18 -3.06
C HIS A 27 -11.11 0.31 -3.18
N ILE A 28 -12.34 0.67 -2.83
CA ILE A 28 -12.81 2.06 -2.80
C ILE A 28 -11.96 2.88 -1.81
N ALA A 29 -11.72 2.35 -0.61
CA ALA A 29 -10.88 2.98 0.40
C ALA A 29 -9.43 3.13 -0.09
N ALA A 30 -8.86 2.12 -0.75
CA ALA A 30 -7.50 2.16 -1.29
C ALA A 30 -7.34 3.24 -2.38
N LYS A 31 -8.33 3.43 -3.24
CA LYS A 31 -8.35 4.54 -4.20
C LYS A 31 -8.39 5.90 -3.50
N LYS A 32 -9.29 6.07 -2.53
CA LYS A 32 -9.36 7.32 -1.76
C LYS A 32 -8.08 7.61 -0.97
N PHE A 33 -7.46 6.57 -0.42
CA PHE A 33 -6.17 6.69 0.25
C PHE A 33 -5.07 7.16 -0.71
N ASN A 34 -5.02 6.61 -1.93
CA ASN A 34 -4.09 7.08 -2.96
C ASN A 34 -4.28 8.55 -3.33
N ASP A 35 -5.53 9.01 -3.42
CA ASP A 35 -5.83 10.43 -3.72
C ASP A 35 -5.34 11.35 -2.59
N LEU A 36 -5.69 11.00 -1.34
CA LEU A 36 -5.28 11.78 -0.17
C LEU A 36 -3.77 11.75 0.06
N LEU A 37 -3.11 10.62 -0.24
CA LEU A 37 -1.66 10.49 -0.16
C LEU A 37 -1.01 11.48 -1.11
N GLN A 38 -1.38 11.45 -2.39
CA GLN A 38 -0.84 12.36 -3.40
C GLN A 38 -1.11 13.83 -3.05
N GLU A 39 -2.32 14.17 -2.57
CA GLU A 39 -2.65 15.52 -2.14
C GLU A 39 -1.73 15.99 -1.01
N ARG A 40 -1.58 15.18 0.04
CA ARG A 40 -0.82 15.54 1.25
C ARG A 40 0.68 15.54 1.04
N THR A 41 1.18 14.69 0.15
CA THR A 41 2.62 14.60 -0.16
C THR A 41 2.97 15.42 -1.40
N LYS A 42 2.06 16.26 -1.91
CA LYS A 42 2.28 17.08 -3.12
C LYS A 42 2.78 16.23 -4.31
N GLY A 43 2.27 15.01 -4.44
CA GLY A 43 2.62 14.06 -5.50
C GLY A 43 3.93 13.29 -5.29
N GLU A 44 4.66 13.51 -4.20
CA GLU A 44 5.92 12.79 -3.92
C GLU A 44 5.70 11.28 -3.71
N LEU A 45 4.56 10.88 -3.15
CA LEU A 45 4.17 9.49 -2.96
C LEU A 45 2.89 9.16 -3.73
N LYS A 46 2.82 7.94 -4.25
CA LYS A 46 1.61 7.35 -4.87
C LYS A 46 1.52 5.86 -4.57
N LEU A 47 0.33 5.31 -4.68
CA LEU A 47 0.06 3.89 -4.52
C LEU A 47 -0.06 3.19 -5.87
N LYS A 48 0.55 2.02 -5.98
CA LYS A 48 0.24 1.03 -7.00
C LYS A 48 -0.62 -0.04 -6.35
N LEU A 49 -1.88 -0.09 -6.75
CA LEU A 49 -2.89 -0.97 -6.16
C LEU A 49 -2.82 -2.37 -6.79
N PHE A 50 -2.83 -3.39 -5.95
CA PHE A 50 -2.86 -4.80 -6.34
C PHE A 50 -4.06 -5.50 -5.67
N PRO A 51 -5.27 -5.38 -6.25
CA PRO A 51 -6.47 -6.03 -5.74
C PRO A 51 -6.48 -7.54 -6.03
N ASP A 52 -7.57 -8.22 -5.68
CA ASP A 52 -7.88 -9.58 -6.14
C ASP A 52 -6.79 -10.60 -5.82
N SER A 53 -6.08 -10.43 -4.69
CA SER A 53 -4.97 -11.31 -4.29
C SER A 53 -3.86 -11.41 -5.34
N THR A 54 -3.65 -10.38 -6.16
CA THR A 54 -2.64 -10.37 -7.24
C THR A 54 -1.22 -10.61 -6.73
N LEU A 55 -0.93 -10.25 -5.47
CA LEU A 55 0.37 -10.47 -4.81
C LEU A 55 0.39 -11.73 -3.92
N GLY A 56 -0.63 -12.57 -4.02
CA GLY A 56 -0.86 -13.73 -3.15
C GLY A 56 -1.98 -13.51 -2.13
N ASN A 57 -2.23 -14.53 -1.31
CA ASN A 57 -3.20 -14.45 -0.20
C ASN A 57 -2.68 -13.54 0.94
N ALA A 58 -3.52 -13.26 1.93
CA ALA A 58 -3.19 -12.39 3.06
C ALA A 58 -1.88 -12.78 3.75
N GLN A 59 -1.67 -14.06 4.08
CA GLN A 59 -0.46 -14.49 4.79
C GLN A 59 0.82 -14.27 3.97
N ALA A 60 0.75 -14.51 2.65
CA ALA A 60 1.85 -14.23 1.73
C ALA A 60 2.13 -12.73 1.64
N MET A 61 1.09 -11.89 1.54
CA MET A 61 1.26 -10.44 1.46
C MET A 61 1.79 -9.85 2.77
N ILE A 62 1.25 -10.26 3.92
CA ILE A 62 1.74 -9.89 5.25
C ILE A 62 3.22 -10.25 5.40
N SER A 63 3.61 -11.45 5.00
CA SER A 63 5.01 -11.87 5.02
C SER A 63 5.87 -11.03 4.08
N GLY A 64 5.34 -10.65 2.92
CA GLY A 64 5.98 -9.76 1.97
C GLY A 64 6.17 -8.34 2.50
N VAL A 65 5.21 -7.80 3.27
CA VAL A 65 5.38 -6.53 4.00
C VAL A 65 6.48 -6.64 5.04
N ARG A 66 6.47 -7.70 5.85
CA ARG A 66 7.52 -7.95 6.85
C ARG A 66 8.91 -8.13 6.22
N GLY A 67 8.96 -8.71 5.03
CA GLY A 67 10.18 -8.89 4.25
C GLY A 67 10.60 -7.68 3.42
N GLY A 68 9.81 -6.60 3.40
CA GLY A 68 10.08 -5.38 2.62
C GLY A 68 9.92 -5.55 1.11
N THR A 69 9.39 -6.69 0.63
CA THR A 69 9.07 -6.85 -0.79
C THR A 69 7.76 -6.19 -1.15
N ILE A 70 6.83 -6.02 -0.19
CA ILE A 70 5.60 -5.23 -0.30
C ILE A 70 5.66 -4.04 0.65
N ASP A 71 5.21 -2.87 0.18
CA ASP A 71 5.26 -1.67 1.02
C ASP A 71 4.09 -1.62 2.01
N MET A 72 2.88 -1.98 1.55
CA MET A 72 1.67 -1.97 2.37
C MET A 72 0.72 -3.10 2.01
N GLU A 73 -0.03 -3.55 3.01
CA GLU A 73 -1.08 -4.56 2.88
C GLU A 73 -2.29 -4.13 3.71
N MET A 74 -3.48 -4.49 3.25
CA MET A 74 -4.72 -4.33 4.00
C MET A 74 -5.47 -5.67 4.02
N SER A 75 -5.73 -6.15 5.24
CA SER A 75 -6.40 -7.42 5.53
C SER A 75 -7.48 -7.26 6.59
N GLY A 76 -8.35 -8.27 6.68
CA GLY A 76 -9.19 -8.46 7.86
C GLY A 76 -8.35 -8.73 9.12
N SER A 77 -8.83 -8.29 10.28
CA SER A 77 -8.12 -8.41 11.57
C SER A 77 -7.75 -9.85 11.92
N ASN A 78 -8.60 -10.81 11.54
CA ASN A 78 -8.39 -12.25 11.72
C ASN A 78 -7.08 -12.75 11.08
N ASN A 79 -6.60 -12.12 10.01
CA ASN A 79 -5.34 -12.49 9.37
C ASN A 79 -4.10 -12.10 10.19
N PHE A 80 -4.25 -11.26 11.23
CA PHE A 80 -3.17 -10.78 12.10
C PHE A 80 -3.15 -11.42 13.49
N ALA A 81 -4.10 -12.31 13.80
CA ALA A 81 -4.21 -13.01 15.10
C ALA A 81 -2.87 -13.61 15.59
N GLY A 82 -2.11 -14.23 14.67
CA GLY A 82 -0.79 -14.81 14.99
C GLY A 82 0.36 -13.82 15.15
N LEU A 83 0.16 -12.54 14.85
CA LEU A 83 1.19 -11.50 14.90
C LEU A 83 1.11 -10.61 16.13
N SER A 84 -0.08 -10.49 16.72
CA SER A 84 -0.29 -9.64 17.89
C SER A 84 -1.27 -10.31 18.84
N PRO A 85 -0.89 -10.54 20.12
CA PRO A 85 -1.75 -11.20 21.10
C PRO A 85 -3.10 -10.51 21.34
N VAL A 86 -3.21 -9.21 21.03
CA VAL A 86 -4.45 -8.43 21.19
C VAL A 86 -5.44 -8.60 20.04
N MET A 87 -5.07 -9.29 18.97
CA MET A 87 -5.93 -9.53 17.80
C MET A 87 -6.69 -10.87 17.87
N ASN A 88 -6.55 -11.59 18.99
CA ASN A 88 -7.23 -12.87 19.27
C ASN A 88 -8.55 -12.66 20.03
#